data_AF-A0AAI9GT65-F1
#
_entry.id   AF-A0AAI9GT65-F1
#
_cell.length_a   1.000
_cell.length_b   1.000
_cell.length_c   1.000
_cell.angle_alpha   90.00
_cell.angle_beta   90.00
_cell.angle_gamma   90.00
#
_symmetry.space_group_name_H-M   'P 1'
#
loop_
_entity.id
_entity.type
_entity.pdbx_description
1 polymer ?
#
loop_
_entity_poly.entity_id
_entity_poly.type
_entity_poly.pdbx_seq_one_letter_code
_entity_poly.pdbx_strand_id
1 'polypeptide(L)' 'MTDMNPLNMADNLHSLEVLLCAAMEMDWRKSDESEIAGELIEIAIQRCRSLLKQPGGVGVKNA' A
#
# COMPACT_ATOMS: atom_id res chain seq x y z
N MET A 1 -2.39 -10.48 -19.76
CA MET A 1 -1.46 -11.08 -18.79
C MET A 1 -0.37 -10.05 -18.60
N THR A 2 -0.49 -9.19 -17.60
CA THR A 2 0.46 -8.08 -17.42
C THR A 2 1.65 -8.64 -16.66
N ASP A 3 2.75 -8.85 -17.38
CA ASP A 3 4.05 -9.18 -16.82
C ASP A 3 4.37 -8.18 -15.71
N MET A 4 4.36 -8.64 -14.47
CA MET A 4 4.79 -7.86 -13.31
C MET A 4 6.31 -7.71 -13.41
N ASN A 5 6.75 -6.68 -14.13
CA ASN A 5 8.15 -6.29 -14.20
C ASN A 5 8.64 -6.06 -12.74
N PRO A 6 9.72 -6.72 -12.29
CA PRO A 6 10.25 -6.56 -10.93
C PRO A 6 10.47 -5.10 -10.51
N LEU A 7 10.78 -4.22 -11.47
CA LEU A 7 10.87 -2.77 -11.27
C LEU A 7 9.55 -2.16 -10.81
N ASN A 8 8.43 -2.56 -11.42
CA ASN A 8 7.09 -2.10 -11.05
C ASN A 8 6.71 -2.54 -9.64
N MET A 9 7.13 -3.74 -9.21
CA MET A 9 6.85 -4.21 -7.84
C MET A 9 7.66 -3.45 -6.79
N ALA A 10 8.93 -3.14 -7.08
CA ALA A 10 9.76 -2.28 -6.23
C ALA A 10 9.18 -0.86 -6.12
N ASP A 11 8.73 -0.27 -7.23
CA ASP A 11 8.08 1.04 -7.24
C ASP A 11 6.78 1.05 -6.43
N ASN A 12 5.98 -0.01 -6.53
CA ASN A 12 4.74 -0.16 -5.76
C ASN A 12 5.01 -0.28 -4.25
N LEU A 13 6.04 -1.04 -3.87
CA LEU A 13 6.44 -1.21 -2.47
C LEU A 13 7.01 0.09 -1.90
N HIS A 14 7.86 0.78 -2.64
CA HIS A 14 8.40 2.07 -2.22
C HIS A 14 7.29 3.12 -2.06
N SER A 15 6.31 3.14 -2.97
CA SER A 15 5.19 4.06 -2.87
C SER A 15 4.28 3.76 -1.67
N LEU A 16 4.14 2.49 -1.26
CA LEU A 16 3.45 2.11 -0.02
C LEU A 16 4.22 2.54 1.23
N GLU A 17 5.54 2.36 1.24
CA GLU A 17 6.42 2.79 2.32
C GLU A 17 6.31 4.31 2.56
N VAL A 18 6.35 5.11 1.50
CA VAL A 18 6.20 6.58 1.60
C VAL A 18 4.86 6.98 2.21
N LEU A 19 3.75 6.34 1.81
CA LEU A 19 2.42 6.65 2.37
C LEU A 19 2.34 6.31 3.87
N LEU A 20 2.93 5.18 4.28
CA LEU A 20 2.93 4.75 5.67
C LEU A 20 3.85 5.63 6.54
N CYS A 21 5.03 6.00 6.05
CA CYS A 21 5.92 6.94 6.75
C CYS A 21 5.23 8.29 6.95
N ALA A 22 4.60 8.84 5.90
CA ALA A 22 3.87 10.10 6.01
C ALA A 22 2.73 10.04 7.04
N ALA A 23 1.98 8.92 7.08
CA ALA A 23 0.93 8.73 8.08
C ALA A 23 1.48 8.59 9.50
N MET A 24 2.66 7.97 9.68
CA MET A 24 3.31 7.81 10.98
C MET A 24 3.88 9.11 11.55
N GLU A 25 4.25 10.06 10.69
CA GLU A 25 4.80 11.36 11.10
C GLU A 25 3.71 12.37 11.52
N MET A 26 2.44 12.10 11.20
CA MET A 26 1.30 12.97 11.55
C MET A 26 0.95 12.93 13.04
N ASP A 27 0.59 14.08 13.62
CA ASP A 27 0.14 14.16 15.01
C ASP A 27 -1.34 13.78 15.11
N TRP A 28 -1.60 12.53 15.51
CA TRP A 28 -2.93 11.97 15.71
C TRP A 28 -3.82 12.74 16.71
N ARG A 29 -3.24 13.63 17.53
CA ARG A 29 -4.02 14.46 18.47
C ARG A 29 -4.67 15.66 17.78
N LYS A 30 -4.21 16.02 16.58
CA LYS A 30 -4.82 17.04 15.74
C LYS A 30 -5.81 16.38 14.80
N SER A 31 -7.06 16.83 14.82
CA SER A 31 -8.14 16.19 14.07
C SER A 31 -7.89 16.17 12.57
N ASP A 32 -7.32 17.24 12.04
CA ASP A 32 -6.97 17.43 10.63
C ASP A 32 -5.82 16.49 10.22
N GLU A 33 -4.73 16.44 10.98
CA GLU A 33 -3.63 15.53 10.69
C GLU A 33 -4.03 14.06 10.88
N SER A 34 -4.90 13.76 11.86
CA SER A 34 -5.43 12.40 12.06
C SER A 34 -6.35 11.95 10.92
N GLU A 35 -7.14 12.85 10.34
CA GLU A 35 -8.01 12.55 9.19
C GLU A 35 -7.14 12.22 7.97
N ILE A 36 -6.14 13.06 7.68
CA ILE A 36 -5.19 12.85 6.58
C ILE A 36 -4.41 11.53 6.78
N ALA A 37 -3.95 11.23 8.00
CA ALA A 37 -3.28 9.97 8.29
C ALA A 37 -4.18 8.76 8.00
N GLY A 38 -5.46 8.86 8.34
CA GLY A 38 -6.47 7.85 8.01
C GLY A 38 -6.62 7.62 6.51
N GLU A 39 -6.71 8.70 5.72
CA GLU A 39 -6.80 8.61 4.26
C GLU A 39 -5.56 7.94 3.64
N LEU A 40 -4.35 8.31 4.09
CA LEU A 40 -3.10 7.72 3.61
C LEU A 40 -3.05 6.21 3.89
N ILE A 41 -3.50 5.79 5.07
CA ILE A 41 -3.59 4.37 5.45
C ILE A 41 -4.62 3.65 4.57
N GLU A 42 -5.78 4.26 4.32
CA GLU A 42 -6.80 3.65 3.45
C GLU A 42 -6.29 3.46 2.01
N ILE A 43 -5.61 4.47 1.45
CA ILE A 43 -4.98 4.39 0.13
C ILE A 43 -3.95 3.25 0.10
N ALA A 44 -3.11 3.13 1.14
CA ALA A 44 -2.13 2.05 1.24
C ALA A 44 -2.81 0.67 1.29
N ILE A 45 -3.88 0.50 2.07
CA ILE A 45 -4.65 -0.75 2.15
C ILE A 45 -5.28 -1.10 0.79
N GLN A 46 -5.87 -0.13 0.10
CA GLN A 46 -6.47 -0.35 -1.21
C GLN A 46 -5.43 -0.80 -2.25
N ARG A 47 -4.23 -0.21 -2.23
CA ARG A 47 -3.11 -0.62 -3.09
C ARG A 47 -2.64 -2.04 -2.78
N CYS A 48 -2.49 -2.39 -1.50
CA CYS A 48 -2.18 -3.77 -1.08
C CYS A 48 -3.23 -4.76 -1.60
N ARG A 49 -4.52 -4.45 -1.46
CA ARG A 49 -5.61 -5.30 -1.98
C ARG A 49 -5.58 -5.42 -3.50
N SER A 50 -5.26 -4.35 -4.21
CA SER A 50 -5.10 -4.36 -5.66
C SER A 50 -3.93 -5.23 -6.10
N LEU A 51 -2.79 -5.18 -5.40
CA LEU A 51 -1.65 -6.07 -5.64
C LEU A 51 -2.00 -7.53 -5.37
N LEU A 52 -2.73 -7.82 -4.28
CA LEU A 52 -3.18 -9.19 -3.94
C LEU A 52 -4.21 -9.76 -4.92
N LYS A 53 -5.05 -8.91 -5.53
CA LYS A 53 -6.05 -9.33 -6.53
C LYS A 53 -5.47 -9.55 -7.93
N GLN A 54 -4.23 -9.12 -8.19
CA GLN A 54 -3.62 -9.35 -9.49
C GLN A 54 -3.28 -10.84 -9.66
N PRO A 55 -3.68 -11.49 -10.79
CA PRO A 55 -3.64 -12.94 -10.97
C PRO A 55 -2.24 -13.57 -11.09
N GLY A 56 -1.17 -12.84 -10.72
CA GLY A 56 0.20 -13.32 -10.64
C GLY A 56 0.82 -13.26 -9.25
N GLY A 57 0.10 -12.72 -8.24
CA GLY A 57 0.54 -12.80 -6.85
C GLY A 57 0.35 -14.23 -6.39
N VAL A 58 1.45 -14.99 -6.35
CA VAL A 58 1.59 -16.37 -5.88
C VAL A 58 0.39 -16.77 -5.03
N GLY A 59 -0.59 -17.39 -5.69
CA GLY A 59 -1.57 -18.17 -4.97
C GLY A 59 -0.74 -19.17 -4.20
N VAL A 60 -0.73 -19.04 -2.88
CA VAL A 60 -0.45 -20.14 -1.98
C VAL A 60 -1.58 -21.14 -2.24
N LYS A 61 -1.45 -21.87 -3.35
CA LYS A 61 -2.00 -23.20 -3.48
C LYS A 61 -1.01 -24.09 -2.74
N ASN A 62 -1.56 -24.86 -1.81
CA ASN A 62 -0.94 -25.92 -1.01
C ASN A 62 -0.42 -25.41 0.35
N ALA A 63 -0.79 -26.01 1.48
CA ALA A 63 -1.16 -27.40 1.71
C ALA A 63 -2.55 -27.61 2.34
#